data_AF-A0A8S0FH51-F1
#
_entry.id   AF-A0A8S0FH51-F1
#
_cell.length_a   1.000
_cell.length_b   1.000
_cell.length_c   1.000
_cell.angle_alpha   90.00
_cell.angle_beta   90.00
_cell.angle_gamma   90.00
#
_symmetry.space_group_name_H-M   'P 1'
#
loop_
_entity.id
_entity.type
_entity.pdbx_description
1 polymer ?
#
loop_
_entity_poly.entity_id
_entity_poly.type
_entity_poly.pdbx_seq_one_letter_code
_entity_poly.pdbx_strand_id
1 'polypeptide(L)'
;MKQPGEELQETLTELDDRAVVDYLIKNPEFFIRNARAVEAIRVPHPVRGTVSLVEWHMARARNHIHVLEENMALLMEQAIANEGLFYRLLYLQRSLTAASSLDDMLMRFHRWARDLGLAGASLRLFPDRWRLGAHRHAVEPHSSGIKPSVFRTAAYSASGAGTALSGTA
;
A
#
# COMPACT_ATOMS: atom_id res chain seq x y z
N MET A 1 -35.44 22.58 -65.76
CA MET A 1 -34.55 23.43 -64.94
C MET A 1 -35.26 23.65 -63.62
N LYS A 2 -34.81 23.28 -62.42
CA LYS A 2 -33.49 22.98 -61.86
C LYS A 2 -33.72 22.12 -60.59
N GLN A 3 -33.06 20.97 -60.46
CA GLN A 3 -32.68 20.39 -59.14
C GLN A 3 -31.39 21.11 -58.68
N PRO A 4 -31.11 21.20 -57.37
CA PRO A 4 -30.41 20.14 -56.62
C PRO A 4 -31.06 19.93 -55.22
N GLY A 5 -30.86 18.84 -54.45
CA GLY A 5 -29.69 17.97 -54.34
C GLY A 5 -28.86 18.43 -53.13
N GLU A 6 -28.64 17.51 -52.17
CA GLU A 6 -27.67 17.59 -51.05
C GLU A 6 -28.16 18.49 -49.88
N GLU A 7 -28.21 18.11 -48.60
CA GLU A 7 -27.26 17.36 -47.75
C GLU A 7 -28.00 16.82 -46.50
N LEU A 8 -28.44 15.56 -46.47
CA LEU A 8 -28.69 14.85 -45.20
C LEU A 8 -28.13 13.42 -45.24
N GLN A 9 -27.30 13.12 -46.25
CA GLN A 9 -26.58 11.86 -46.34
C GLN A 9 -25.20 12.01 -45.70
N GLU A 10 -25.03 11.24 -44.63
CA GLU A 10 -23.78 10.58 -44.25
C GLU A 10 -22.63 11.48 -43.83
N THR A 11 -22.73 12.06 -42.63
CA THR A 11 -21.56 12.02 -41.73
C THR A 11 -21.51 10.65 -41.06
N LEU A 12 -21.25 9.61 -41.85
CA LEU A 12 -20.60 8.40 -41.35
C LEU A 12 -19.13 8.74 -41.07
N THR A 13 -18.90 9.69 -40.17
CA THR A 13 -17.62 9.78 -39.48
C THR A 13 -17.53 8.50 -38.68
N GLU A 14 -16.56 7.65 -39.00
CA GLU A 14 -16.12 6.58 -38.11
C GLU A 14 -15.93 7.21 -36.72
N LEU A 15 -16.88 6.98 -35.81
CA LEU A 15 -16.77 7.52 -34.46
C LEU A 15 -15.60 6.81 -33.81
N ASP A 16 -14.60 7.60 -33.39
CA ASP A 16 -13.50 7.10 -32.57
C ASP A 16 -14.07 6.61 -31.23
N ASP A 17 -13.66 5.40 -30.81
CA ASP A 17 -14.05 4.81 -29.53
C ASP A 17 -13.81 5.77 -28.37
N ARG A 18 -12.73 6.57 -28.42
CA ARG A 18 -12.44 7.57 -27.39
C ARG A 18 -13.48 8.68 -27.35
N ALA A 19 -13.93 9.16 -28.50
CA ALA A 19 -14.97 10.17 -28.59
C ALA A 19 -16.31 9.64 -28.04
N VAL A 20 -16.62 8.37 -28.29
CA VAL A 20 -17.80 7.70 -27.72
C VAL A 20 -17.69 7.60 -26.20
N VAL A 21 -16.53 7.17 -25.68
CA VAL A 21 -16.29 7.07 -24.23
C VAL A 21 -16.41 8.43 -23.55
N ASP A 22 -15.77 9.47 -24.09
CA ASP A 22 -15.84 10.83 -23.55
C ASP A 22 -17.28 11.37 -23.55
N TYR A 23 -18.04 11.07 -24.61
CA TYR A 23 -19.44 11.44 -24.69
C TYR A 23 -20.28 10.75 -23.61
N LEU A 24 -20.09 9.44 -23.39
CA LEU A 24 -20.82 8.68 -22.37
C LEU A 24 -20.47 9.15 -20.95
N ILE A 25 -19.20 9.49 -20.68
CA ILE A 25 -18.76 10.04 -19.39
C ILE A 25 -19.41 11.40 -19.12
N LYS A 26 -19.46 12.27 -20.14
CA LYS A 26 -20.10 13.59 -20.02
C LYS A 26 -21.62 13.52 -19.90
N ASN A 27 -22.24 12.40 -20.24
CA ASN A 27 -23.69 12.21 -20.26
C ASN A 27 -24.12 10.94 -19.49
N PRO A 28 -24.04 10.92 -18.15
CA PRO A 28 -24.32 9.73 -17.35
C PRO A 28 -25.76 9.19 -17.51
N GLU A 29 -26.72 10.09 -17.77
CA GLU A 29 -28.14 9.75 -17.99
C GLU A 29 -28.44 9.20 -19.40
N PHE A 30 -27.42 9.08 -20.26
CA PHE A 30 -27.59 8.66 -21.65
C PHE A 30 -28.32 7.31 -21.78
N PHE A 31 -27.96 6.34 -20.94
CA PHE A 31 -28.55 4.99 -20.99
C PHE A 31 -30.01 4.97 -20.50
N ILE A 32 -30.38 5.86 -19.59
CA ILE A 32 -31.75 5.99 -19.10
C ILE A 32 -32.63 6.60 -20.19
N ARG A 33 -32.17 7.69 -20.82
CA ARG A 33 -32.88 8.36 -21.92
C ARG A 33 -33.08 7.48 -23.15
N ASN A 34 -32.13 6.57 -23.40
CA ASN A 34 -32.12 5.72 -24.59
C ASN A 34 -32.38 4.25 -24.26
N ALA A 35 -33.08 3.95 -23.16
CA ALA A 35 -33.28 2.58 -22.66
C ALA A 35 -33.75 1.59 -23.75
N ARG A 36 -34.74 1.98 -24.58
CA ARG A 36 -35.23 1.16 -25.70
C ARG A 36 -34.18 0.84 -26.76
N ALA A 37 -33.24 1.76 -27.02
CA ALA A 37 -32.16 1.54 -27.97
C ALA A 37 -31.07 0.65 -27.35
N VAL A 38 -30.82 0.79 -26.05
CA VAL A 38 -29.85 -0.03 -25.30
C VAL A 38 -30.29 -1.50 -25.26
N GLU A 39 -31.59 -1.79 -25.19
CA GLU A 39 -32.12 -3.17 -25.30
C GLU A 39 -31.76 -3.87 -26.61
N ALA A 40 -31.55 -3.10 -27.69
CA ALA A 40 -31.13 -3.64 -28.98
C ALA A 40 -29.60 -3.82 -29.09
N ILE A 41 -28.82 -3.25 -28.18
CA ILE A 41 -27.35 -3.34 -28.18
C ILE A 41 -26.93 -4.63 -27.48
N ARG A 42 -26.40 -5.58 -28.25
CA ARG A 42 -25.72 -6.76 -27.69
C ARG A 42 -24.26 -6.46 -27.46
N VAL A 43 -23.87 -6.22 -26.21
CA VAL A 43 -22.47 -6.14 -25.81
C VAL A 43 -21.94 -7.57 -25.60
N PRO A 44 -21.04 -8.07 -26.46
CA PRO A 44 -20.51 -9.43 -26.30
C PRO A 44 -19.58 -9.45 -25.09
N HIS A 45 -19.99 -10.17 -24.03
CA HIS A 45 -19.13 -10.38 -22.87
C HIS A 45 -18.27 -11.65 -23.08
N PRO A 46 -16.94 -11.61 -22.87
CA PRO A 46 -16.09 -12.80 -22.97
C PRO A 46 -16.46 -13.95 -21.99
N VAL A 47 -17.33 -13.73 -21.00
CA VAL A 47 -17.78 -14.76 -20.06
C VAL A 47 -19.29 -14.60 -19.78
N ARG A 48 -20.12 -15.27 -20.60
CA ARG A 48 -21.57 -15.57 -20.44
C ARG A 48 -22.56 -14.39 -20.25
N GLY A 49 -23.37 -14.14 -21.28
CA GLY A 49 -24.66 -13.42 -21.20
C GLY A 49 -24.55 -11.88 -21.19
N THR A 50 -25.59 -11.20 -21.68
CA THR A 50 -25.76 -9.73 -21.56
C THR A 50 -26.09 -9.38 -20.11
N VAL A 51 -25.08 -9.02 -19.33
CA VAL A 51 -25.21 -8.52 -17.95
C VAL A 51 -25.50 -7.01 -18.00
N SER A 52 -26.43 -6.53 -17.17
CA SER A 52 -26.75 -5.09 -17.10
C SER A 52 -25.53 -4.30 -16.64
N LEU A 53 -25.33 -3.09 -17.19
CA LEU A 53 -24.25 -2.18 -16.77
C LEU A 53 -24.29 -1.93 -15.25
N VAL A 54 -25.49 -1.86 -14.66
CA VAL A 54 -25.69 -1.70 -13.21
C VAL A 54 -25.16 -2.90 -12.43
N GLU A 55 -25.41 -4.12 -12.92
CA GLU A 55 -24.92 -5.35 -12.27
C GLU A 55 -23.40 -5.43 -12.31
N TRP A 56 -22.78 -5.00 -13.42
CA TRP A 56 -21.32 -4.92 -13.53
C TRP A 56 -20.72 -3.90 -12.54
N HIS A 57 -21.31 -2.70 -12.44
CA HIS A 57 -20.88 -1.70 -11.47
C HIS A 57 -21.03 -2.20 -10.03
N MET A 58 -22.14 -2.88 -9.70
CA MET A 58 -22.37 -3.40 -8.36
C MET A 58 -21.41 -4.55 -8.01
N ALA A 59 -21.11 -5.43 -8.96
CA ALA A 59 -20.10 -6.47 -8.78
C ALA A 59 -18.71 -5.86 -8.50
N ARG A 60 -18.33 -4.82 -9.25
CA ARG A 60 -17.05 -4.12 -9.05
C ARG A 60 -16.99 -3.40 -7.69
N ALA A 61 -18.09 -2.75 -7.28
CA ALA A 61 -18.18 -2.09 -5.98
C ALA A 61 -18.03 -3.10 -4.83
N ARG A 62 -18.67 -4.27 -4.91
CA ARG A 62 -18.49 -5.34 -3.90
C ARG A 62 -17.05 -5.82 -3.82
N ASN A 63 -16.37 -6.02 -4.95
CA ASN A 63 -14.97 -6.40 -4.94
C ASN A 63 -14.09 -5.32 -4.31
N HIS A 64 -14.38 -4.04 -4.58
CA HIS A 64 -13.64 -2.94 -3.98
C HIS A 64 -13.83 -2.87 -2.46
N ILE A 65 -15.07 -3.05 -1.99
CA ILE A 65 -15.38 -3.13 -0.55
C ILE A 65 -14.60 -4.28 0.10
N HIS A 66 -14.59 -5.46 -0.51
CA HIS A 66 -13.88 -6.62 0.03
C HIS A 66 -12.37 -6.37 0.18
N VAL A 67 -11.75 -5.75 -0.82
CA VAL A 67 -10.32 -5.37 -0.76
C VAL A 67 -10.07 -4.34 0.35
N LEU A 68 -10.97 -3.38 0.52
CA LEU A 68 -10.86 -2.39 1.61
C LEU A 68 -11.00 -3.06 2.98
N GLU A 69 -11.93 -3.99 3.14
CA GLU A 69 -12.13 -4.75 4.38
C GLU A 69 -10.89 -5.58 4.74
N GLU A 70 -10.27 -6.26 3.78
CA GLU A 70 -9.01 -6.99 3.98
C GLU A 70 -7.87 -6.06 4.41
N ASN A 71 -7.73 -4.90 3.76
CA ASN A 71 -6.72 -3.91 4.13
C ASN A 71 -6.94 -3.36 5.55
N MET A 72 -8.20 -3.12 5.94
CA MET A 72 -8.54 -2.70 7.30
C MET A 72 -8.18 -3.78 8.32
N ALA A 73 -8.44 -5.05 8.02
CA ALA A 73 -8.07 -6.15 8.90
C ALA A 73 -6.55 -6.21 9.12
N LEU A 74 -5.75 -6.05 8.06
CA LEU A 74 -4.28 -5.99 8.16
C LEU A 74 -3.80 -4.80 9.01
N LEU A 75 -4.39 -3.63 8.81
CA LEU A 75 -4.08 -2.44 9.60
C LEU A 75 -4.44 -2.62 11.08
N MET A 76 -5.56 -3.27 11.37
CA MET A 76 -5.96 -3.61 12.74
C MET A 76 -4.99 -4.60 13.39
N GLU A 77 -4.58 -5.65 12.68
CA GLU A 77 -3.60 -6.61 13.18
C GLU A 77 -2.29 -5.92 13.55
N GLN A 78 -1.78 -5.05 12.67
CA GLN A 78 -0.58 -4.27 12.95
C GLN A 78 -0.78 -3.31 14.13
N ALA A 79 -1.94 -2.66 14.23
CA ALA A 79 -2.25 -1.77 15.34
C ALA A 79 -2.25 -2.51 16.69
N ILE A 80 -2.85 -3.70 16.75
CA ILE A 80 -2.87 -4.56 17.94
C ILE A 80 -1.44 -5.01 18.30
N ALA A 81 -0.65 -5.44 17.32
CA ALA A 81 0.75 -5.81 17.56
C ALA A 81 1.56 -4.62 18.10
N ASN A 82 1.38 -3.43 17.52
CA ASN A 82 2.02 -2.20 17.95
C ASN A 82 1.60 -1.80 19.37
N GLU A 83 0.32 -1.92 19.70
CA GLU A 83 -0.21 -1.66 21.04
C GLU A 83 0.42 -2.60 22.09
N GLY A 84 0.54 -3.89 21.76
CA GLY A 84 1.23 -4.86 22.61
C GLY A 84 2.71 -4.50 22.86
N LEU A 85 3.42 -4.03 21.83
CA LEU A 85 4.80 -3.54 21.96
C LEU A 85 4.87 -2.28 22.83
N PHE A 86 3.93 -1.35 22.66
CA PHE A 86 3.86 -0.12 23.43
C PHE A 86 3.71 -0.40 24.93
N TYR A 87 2.79 -1.28 25.33
CA TYR A 87 2.63 -1.65 26.74
C TYR A 87 3.86 -2.35 27.32
N ARG A 88 4.52 -3.20 26.53
CA ARG A 88 5.79 -3.85 26.93
C ARG A 88 6.91 -2.84 27.14
N LEU A 89 6.98 -1.79 26.31
CA LEU A 89 7.96 -0.71 26.47
C LEU A 89 7.65 0.16 27.69
N LEU A 90 6.37 0.49 27.92
CA LEU A 90 5.96 1.24 29.10
C LEU A 90 6.25 0.49 30.41
N TYR A 91 6.03 -0.83 30.41
CA TYR A 91 6.43 -1.70 31.52
C TYR A 91 7.94 -1.67 31.74
N LEU A 92 8.74 -1.77 30.67
CA LEU A 92 10.20 -1.65 30.77
C LEU A 92 10.59 -0.30 31.38
N GLN A 93 10.08 0.81 30.85
CA GLN A 93 10.37 2.14 31.36
C GLN A 93 10.11 2.21 32.88
N ARG A 94 8.93 1.78 33.33
CA ARG A 94 8.58 1.75 34.76
C ARG A 94 9.54 0.88 35.57
N SER A 95 9.86 -0.30 35.06
CA SER A 95 10.78 -1.24 35.71
C SER A 95 12.19 -0.67 35.85
N LEU A 96 12.71 0.00 34.81
CA LEU A 96 14.02 0.64 34.82
C LEU A 96 14.06 1.85 35.75
N THR A 97 12.99 2.67 35.79
CA THR A 97 12.93 3.83 36.71
C THR A 97 12.85 3.44 38.18
N ALA A 98 12.38 2.22 38.48
CA ALA A 98 12.31 1.70 39.84
C ALA A 98 13.60 0.98 40.30
N ALA A 99 14.62 0.91 39.44
CA ALA A 99 15.89 0.27 39.77
C ALA A 99 16.69 1.14 40.76
N SER A 100 17.23 0.50 41.80
CA SER A 100 18.01 1.17 42.86
C SER A 100 19.51 1.24 42.54
N SER A 101 19.96 0.58 41.48
CA SER A 101 21.34 0.64 40.99
C SER A 101 21.41 0.38 39.48
N LEU A 102 22.56 0.68 38.87
CA LEU A 102 22.82 0.38 37.46
C LEU A 102 22.79 -1.13 37.19
N ASP A 103 23.31 -1.96 38.10
CA ASP A 103 23.29 -3.41 37.95
C ASP A 103 21.86 -3.98 38.00
N ASP A 104 21.00 -3.46 38.89
CA ASP A 104 19.57 -3.81 38.94
C ASP A 104 18.86 -3.39 37.65
N MET A 105 19.16 -2.18 37.14
CA MET A 105 18.64 -1.68 35.86
C MET A 105 19.03 -2.60 34.70
N LEU A 106 20.31 -3.01 34.61
CA LEU A 106 20.80 -3.91 33.58
C LEU A 106 20.16 -5.29 33.68
N MET A 107 20.02 -5.85 34.89
CA MET A 107 19.36 -7.15 35.08
C MET A 107 17.90 -7.10 34.57
N ARG A 108 17.16 -6.05 34.92
CA ARG A 108 15.77 -5.85 34.47
C ARG A 108 15.68 -5.70 32.96
N PHE A 109 16.61 -4.96 32.36
CA PHE A 109 16.68 -4.79 30.91
C PHE A 109 16.96 -6.12 30.17
N HIS A 110 17.94 -6.90 30.63
CA HIS A 110 18.24 -8.20 30.05
C HIS A 110 17.09 -9.20 30.22
N ARG A 111 16.38 -9.16 31.36
CA ARG A 111 15.19 -9.99 31.58
C ARG A 111 14.08 -9.64 30.59
N TRP A 112 13.75 -8.35 30.46
CA TRP A 112 12.76 -7.88 29.49
C TRP A 112 13.11 -8.26 28.05
N ALA A 113 14.38 -8.14 27.66
CA ALA A 113 14.82 -8.52 26.32
C ALA A 113 14.60 -10.02 26.05
N ARG A 114 14.85 -10.87 27.05
CA ARG A 114 14.58 -12.31 26.98
C ARG A 114 13.07 -12.59 26.89
N ASP A 115 12.26 -11.89 27.68
CA ASP A 115 10.80 -12.05 27.69
C ASP A 115 10.15 -11.58 26.37
N LEU A 116 10.84 -10.72 25.62
CA LEU A 116 10.46 -10.29 24.27
C LEU A 116 10.96 -11.25 23.18
N GLY A 117 11.75 -12.28 23.53
CA GLY A 117 12.30 -13.26 22.60
C GLY A 117 13.54 -12.77 21.84
N LEU A 118 14.21 -11.72 22.31
CA LEU A 118 15.43 -11.21 21.66
C LEU A 118 16.64 -12.08 22.00
N ALA A 119 17.57 -12.22 21.04
CA ALA A 119 18.83 -12.94 21.24
C ALA A 119 19.74 -12.29 22.31
N GLY A 120 19.58 -11.00 22.55
CA GLY A 120 20.31 -10.25 23.57
C GLY A 120 20.01 -8.76 23.48
N ALA A 121 20.45 -8.03 24.49
CA ALA A 121 20.38 -6.57 24.51
C ALA A 121 21.67 -6.02 25.12
N SER A 122 22.17 -4.90 24.59
CA SER A 122 23.43 -4.29 25.07
C SER A 122 23.19 -2.81 25.38
N LEU A 123 23.58 -2.39 26.58
CA LEU A 123 23.61 -0.98 26.96
C LEU A 123 25.07 -0.49 26.94
N ARG A 124 25.34 0.61 26.21
CA ARG A 124 26.64 1.29 26.24
C ARG A 124 26.45 2.69 26.80
N LEU A 125 27.09 2.97 27.94
CA LEU A 125 27.11 4.29 28.56
C LEU A 125 28.34 5.05 28.04
N PHE A 126 28.15 6.31 27.64
CA PHE A 126 29.23 7.18 27.21
C PHE A 126 29.41 8.30 28.23
N PRO A 127 30.62 8.52 28.77
CA PRO A 127 30.82 9.46 29.86
C PRO A 127 30.64 10.93 29.46
N ASP A 128 31.09 11.40 28.29
CA ASP A 128 31.02 12.85 27.99
C ASP A 128 30.95 13.27 26.51
N ARG A 129 30.95 12.35 25.53
CA ARG A 129 30.76 12.75 24.12
C ARG A 129 30.31 11.60 23.25
N TRP A 130 29.24 11.83 22.50
CA TRP A 130 28.81 10.91 21.46
C TRP A 130 29.81 10.94 20.30
N ARG A 131 30.75 9.98 20.27
CA ARG A 131 31.59 9.74 19.10
C ARG A 131 30.88 8.74 18.18
N LEU A 132 29.85 9.21 17.45
CA LEU A 132 29.29 8.50 16.29
C LEU A 132 30.38 8.44 15.21
N GLY A 133 31.30 7.48 15.28
CA GLY A 133 32.40 7.44 14.31
C GLY A 133 33.35 6.25 14.40
N ALA A 134 33.37 5.49 15.49
CA ALA A 134 34.17 4.27 15.57
C ALA A 134 33.27 3.05 15.67
N HIS A 135 33.70 1.94 15.06
CA HIS A 135 33.03 0.63 14.98
C HIS A 135 32.09 0.41 13.78
N ARG A 136 32.57 0.65 12.56
CA ARG A 136 32.48 -0.41 11.54
C ARG A 136 33.67 -1.34 11.78
N HIS A 137 33.40 -2.58 12.18
CA HIS A 137 34.36 -3.68 12.42
C HIS A 137 35.27 -3.59 13.66
N ALA A 138 34.98 -4.42 14.65
CA ALA A 138 35.96 -5.19 15.42
C ALA A 138 35.19 -6.27 16.21
N VAL A 139 34.63 -7.24 15.47
CA VAL A 139 34.37 -8.57 16.02
C VAL A 139 35.56 -9.40 15.58
N GLU A 140 36.50 -9.66 16.47
CA GLU A 140 37.43 -10.76 16.25
C GLU A 140 36.66 -12.07 16.48
N PRO A 141 36.63 -12.99 15.50
CA PRO A 141 35.98 -14.26 15.67
C PRO A 141 36.89 -15.18 16.49
N HIS A 142 36.55 -15.41 17.76
CA HIS A 142 36.95 -16.67 18.38
C HIS A 142 36.18 -17.80 17.69
N SER A 143 36.95 -18.80 17.26
CA SER A 143 36.55 -19.97 16.51
C SER A 143 35.30 -20.66 17.06
N SER A 144 34.18 -20.53 16.35
CA SER A 144 33.16 -21.56 16.27
C SER A 144 32.47 -21.43 14.92
N GLY A 145 32.59 -22.48 14.11
CA GLY A 145 32.18 -22.47 12.71
C GLY A 145 30.67 -22.44 12.57
N ILE A 146 30.11 -21.28 12.23
CA ILE A 146 28.83 -21.16 11.53
C ILE A 146 28.97 -20.01 10.53
N LYS A 147 28.94 -20.33 9.23
CA LYS A 147 28.97 -19.33 8.16
C LYS A 147 27.64 -18.54 8.16
N PRO A 148 27.65 -17.20 8.03
CA PRO A 148 26.43 -16.43 7.91
C PRO A 148 25.86 -16.59 6.49
N SER A 149 24.76 -17.32 6.37
CA SER A 149 23.92 -17.30 5.18
C SER A 149 23.25 -15.93 5.07
N VAL A 150 23.72 -15.15 4.10
CA VAL A 150 23.04 -14.11 3.33
C VAL A 150 21.63 -13.76 3.82
N PHE A 151 21.51 -12.73 4.68
CA PHE A 151 20.26 -11.99 4.82
C PHE A 151 20.30 -10.76 3.93
N ARG A 152 19.67 -10.89 2.77
CA ARG A 152 19.39 -9.80 1.84
C ARG A 152 18.20 -9.01 2.41
N THR A 153 18.45 -7.96 3.18
CA THR A 153 17.40 -7.01 3.57
C THR A 153 17.04 -6.18 2.34
N ALA A 154 15.86 -6.44 1.78
CA ALA A 154 15.24 -5.55 0.80
C ALA A 154 14.91 -4.23 1.48
N ALA A 155 15.58 -3.15 1.08
CA ALA A 155 15.17 -1.80 1.42
C ALA A 155 13.98 -1.44 0.51
N TYR A 156 12.79 -1.35 1.09
CA TYR A 156 11.62 -0.79 0.43
C TYR A 156 11.74 0.73 0.46
N SER A 157 12.21 1.35 -0.63
CA SER A 157 12.12 2.81 -0.79
C SER A 157 10.73 3.17 -1.32
N ALA A 158 9.84 3.58 -0.44
CA ALA A 158 8.67 4.37 -0.83
C ALA A 158 9.06 5.86 -0.74
N SER A 159 9.65 6.40 -1.81
CA SER A 159 9.73 7.84 -2.03
C SER A 159 8.74 8.17 -3.15
N GLY A 160 7.55 8.60 -2.75
CA GLY A 160 6.61 9.26 -3.63
C GLY A 160 6.49 10.71 -3.19
N ALA A 161 6.93 11.64 -4.04
CA ALA A 161 6.32 12.95 -4.28
C ALA A 161 7.28 13.82 -5.13
N GLY A 162 6.76 14.44 -6.19
CA GLY A 162 7.35 15.68 -6.72
C GLY A 162 7.65 15.73 -8.21
N THR A 163 6.59 15.70 -9.03
CA THR A 163 6.27 16.72 -10.05
C THR A 163 7.39 17.60 -10.64
N ALA A 164 7.61 17.52 -11.97
CA ALA A 164 7.76 18.61 -12.97
C ALA A 164 8.41 18.03 -14.25
N LEU A 165 7.73 17.90 -15.39
CA LEU A 165 7.47 18.91 -16.42
C LEU A 165 8.72 19.63 -16.99
N SER A 166 9.21 19.11 -18.13
CA SER A 166 9.84 19.80 -19.30
C SER A 166 10.75 18.77 -19.99
N GLY A 167 10.72 18.47 -21.28
CA GLY A 167 10.38 19.30 -22.43
C GLY A 167 11.64 19.45 -23.29
N THR A 168 11.59 18.98 -24.54
CA THR A 168 12.52 19.25 -25.67
C THR A 168 13.96 18.74 -25.54
N ALA A 169 14.62 18.14 -26.53
CA ALA A 169 14.43 18.06 -27.98
C ALA A 169 14.94 16.71 -28.52
#